data_AF-A0A936G2X6-F1
#
_entry.id   AF-A0A936G2X6-F1
#
_cell.length_a   1.000
_cell.length_b   1.000
_cell.length_c   1.000
_cell.angle_alpha   90.00
_cell.angle_beta   90.00
_cell.angle_gamma   90.00
#
_symmetry.space_group_name_H-M   'P 1'
#
loop_
_entity.id
_entity.type
_entity.pdbx_description
1 polymer ?
#
loop_
_entity_poly.entity_id
_entity_poly.type
_entity_poly.pdbx_seq_one_letter_code
_entity_poly.pdbx_strand_id
1 'polypeptide(L)'
;MSIFTTRPWTRWAVPAAAVALVAAGSVAVSSTATADPTLPPMTPSELLVAVQQARPAGLSGTVVQTSDLGLPALTLPGMGAGRGSAELSGTITGTHTWRVWLAGPSKARLALLGQGGESDIVRDGKDVWVWASSSKEATHYLVPEGMAHPTSLGDLGALPVTPAEATDKLLAMLDPSTEVTVPGTTTVAGRAAYQLVLTPRATESLVASVRLAVDAETKVPLRVQVMSTRIPTPAIEVGFTAVDFGVPDAQTFAFTPPAGTTVTEGQTPLTGEKPADKGVNSMVPGELPGKTTGPGAGLASAKPKLVGTGWATVVIVKGEPRTTSAPEDPTTGPGKSARPDAVSSMLAQLPATSGTWGTGRVLEGTIFTAVLADDGRVAFGAVPADRLYAALASAS
;
A
#
# COMPACT_ATOMS: atom_id res chain seq x y z
N MET A 1 -24.44 -21.54 0.26
CA MET A 1 -24.65 -20.08 0.13
C MET A 1 -23.28 -19.41 0.11
N SER A 2 -23.06 -18.43 -0.77
CA SER A 2 -21.70 -17.95 -1.08
C SER A 2 -21.18 -16.92 -0.07
N ILE A 3 -19.98 -17.19 0.46
CA ILE A 3 -19.18 -16.26 1.27
C ILE A 3 -18.73 -15.00 0.50
N PHE A 4 -18.79 -15.03 -0.84
CA PHE A 4 -18.39 -13.92 -1.70
C PHE A 4 -19.50 -12.86 -1.90
N THR A 5 -20.74 -13.15 -1.51
CA THR A 5 -21.89 -12.22 -1.64
C THR A 5 -22.01 -11.19 -0.50
N THR A 6 -21.23 -11.30 0.59
CA THR A 6 -21.43 -10.51 1.82
C THR A 6 -20.29 -9.56 2.20
N ARG A 7 -19.23 -9.45 1.38
CA ARG A 7 -17.99 -8.73 1.73
C ARG A 7 -17.48 -7.82 0.61
N PRO A 8 -17.92 -6.54 0.53
CA PRO A 8 -17.61 -5.66 -0.60
C PRO A 8 -16.14 -5.23 -0.70
N TRP A 9 -15.34 -5.39 0.36
CA TRP A 9 -13.90 -5.10 0.36
C TRP A 9 -13.07 -6.00 -0.55
N THR A 10 -13.58 -7.20 -0.89
CA THR A 10 -12.92 -8.11 -1.86
C THR A 10 -12.76 -7.48 -3.26
N ARG A 11 -13.53 -6.44 -3.59
CA ARG A 11 -13.39 -5.68 -4.86
C ARG A 11 -12.21 -4.71 -4.87
N TRP A 12 -11.60 -4.43 -3.71
CA TRP A 12 -10.34 -3.69 -3.58
C TRP A 12 -9.12 -4.62 -3.48
N ALA A 13 -9.32 -5.94 -3.46
CA ALA A 13 -8.23 -6.91 -3.39
C ALA A 13 -7.32 -6.90 -4.63
N VAL A 14 -7.79 -6.44 -5.80
CA VAL A 14 -6.96 -6.44 -7.02
C VAL A 14 -5.94 -5.30 -7.03
N PRO A 15 -6.30 -4.02 -6.75
CA PRO A 15 -5.30 -2.99 -6.49
C PRO A 15 -4.40 -3.35 -5.29
N ALA A 16 -4.95 -3.88 -4.21
CA ALA A 16 -4.18 -4.20 -3.00
C ALA A 16 -3.20 -5.38 -3.18
N ALA A 17 -3.56 -6.42 -3.93
CA ALA A 17 -2.67 -7.55 -4.21
C ALA A 17 -1.56 -7.18 -5.21
N ALA A 18 -1.82 -6.28 -6.15
CA ALA A 18 -0.78 -5.71 -7.02
C ALA A 18 0.22 -4.85 -6.22
N VAL A 19 -0.26 -4.10 -5.21
CA VAL A 19 0.59 -3.32 -4.29
C VAL A 19 1.37 -4.22 -3.32
N ALA A 20 0.77 -5.31 -2.83
CA ALA A 20 1.42 -6.25 -1.90
C ALA A 20 2.54 -7.10 -2.52
N LEU A 21 2.59 -7.23 -3.85
CA LEU A 21 3.62 -8.00 -4.56
C LEU A 21 4.76 -7.15 -5.14
N VAL A 22 4.67 -5.82 -5.05
CA VAL A 22 5.66 -4.89 -5.63
C VAL A 22 6.02 -3.81 -4.60
N ALA A 23 6.09 -4.16 -3.31
CA ALA A 23 6.59 -3.24 -2.29
C ALA A 23 8.07 -2.93 -2.59
N ALA A 24 8.28 -1.70 -3.09
CA ALA A 24 9.46 -1.15 -3.79
C ALA A 24 9.67 -1.66 -5.24
N GLY A 25 10.06 -0.86 -6.25
CA GLY A 25 10.43 0.58 -6.33
C GLY A 25 11.33 0.84 -7.57
N SER A 26 11.64 2.08 -8.04
CA SER A 26 12.65 2.54 -9.04
C SER A 26 12.77 4.08 -9.20
N VAL A 27 13.99 4.65 -9.11
CA VAL A 27 14.51 5.97 -9.51
C VAL A 27 16.02 5.78 -9.71
N ALA A 28 16.70 6.32 -10.70
CA ALA A 28 16.31 6.66 -12.06
C ALA A 28 17.59 6.60 -12.91
N VAL A 29 17.50 6.24 -14.19
CA VAL A 29 18.62 6.31 -15.14
C VAL A 29 18.11 6.98 -16.42
N SER A 30 18.93 7.85 -17.00
CA SER A 30 18.60 8.60 -18.21
C SER A 30 18.25 7.68 -19.37
N SER A 31 17.04 7.82 -19.91
CA SER A 31 16.57 7.02 -21.05
C SER A 31 17.31 7.42 -22.34
N THR A 32 18.08 6.51 -22.90
CA THR A 32 18.29 6.49 -24.35
C THR A 32 17.07 5.85 -25.01
N ALA A 33 16.56 6.45 -26.08
CA ALA A 33 15.38 5.96 -26.79
C ALA A 33 15.73 4.67 -27.57
N THR A 34 15.66 3.54 -26.88
CA THR A 34 15.72 2.21 -27.48
C THR A 34 14.30 1.82 -27.92
N ALA A 35 14.14 1.24 -29.10
CA ALA A 35 12.85 0.71 -29.53
C ALA A 35 12.40 -0.40 -28.56
N ASP A 36 11.11 -0.43 -28.22
CA ASP A 36 10.59 -1.46 -27.31
C ASP A 36 10.84 -2.88 -27.86
N PRO A 37 11.21 -3.84 -27.00
CA PRO A 37 11.66 -5.16 -27.43
C PRO A 37 10.51 -5.95 -28.10
N THR A 38 10.75 -6.47 -29.29
CA THR A 38 9.78 -7.31 -29.99
C THR A 38 9.71 -8.71 -29.35
N LEU A 39 8.69 -8.94 -28.54
CA LEU A 39 8.41 -10.23 -27.91
C LEU A 39 7.22 -10.93 -28.59
N PRO A 40 7.12 -12.27 -28.50
CA PRO A 40 5.92 -12.99 -28.93
C PRO A 40 4.66 -12.44 -28.24
N PRO A 41 3.51 -12.27 -28.92
CA PRO A 41 2.31 -11.76 -28.28
C PRO A 41 1.83 -12.71 -27.16
N MET A 42 1.38 -12.13 -26.05
CA MET A 42 0.74 -12.85 -24.94
C MET A 42 -0.60 -12.22 -24.62
N THR A 43 -1.59 -13.04 -24.31
CA THR A 43 -2.86 -12.59 -23.74
C THR A 43 -2.70 -12.23 -22.25
N PRO A 44 -3.63 -11.44 -21.67
CA PRO A 44 -3.67 -11.20 -20.23
C PRO A 44 -3.72 -12.48 -19.38
N SER A 45 -4.44 -13.51 -19.83
CA SER A 45 -4.58 -14.77 -19.08
C SER A 45 -3.26 -15.55 -19.06
N GLU A 46 -2.60 -15.73 -20.21
CA GLU A 46 -1.29 -16.39 -20.31
C GLU A 46 -0.23 -15.68 -19.45
N LEU A 47 -0.20 -14.34 -19.50
CA LEU A 47 0.77 -13.57 -18.72
C LEU A 47 0.52 -13.69 -17.21
N LEU A 48 -0.73 -13.64 -16.75
CA LEU A 48 -1.09 -13.80 -15.34
C LEU A 48 -0.85 -15.23 -14.82
N VAL A 49 -1.06 -16.26 -15.64
CA VAL A 49 -0.69 -17.65 -15.33
C VAL A 49 0.83 -17.77 -15.21
N ALA A 50 1.58 -17.18 -16.13
CA ALA A 50 3.04 -17.20 -16.13
C ALA A 50 3.63 -16.50 -14.88
N VAL A 51 3.06 -15.36 -14.45
CA VAL A 51 3.41 -14.69 -13.19
C VAL A 51 3.10 -15.58 -11.98
N GLN A 52 1.94 -16.24 -11.94
CA GLN A 52 1.58 -17.14 -10.84
C GLN A 52 2.51 -18.36 -10.73
N GLN A 53 3.11 -18.79 -11.83
CA GLN A 53 4.06 -19.90 -11.91
C GLN A 53 5.52 -19.46 -11.70
N ALA A 54 5.82 -18.16 -11.73
CA ALA A 54 7.18 -17.64 -11.54
C ALA A 54 7.72 -18.02 -10.14
N ARG A 55 8.79 -18.83 -10.11
CA ARG A 55 9.49 -19.23 -8.88
C ARG A 55 11.00 -18.98 -9.05
N PRO A 56 11.46 -17.72 -8.98
CA PRO A 56 12.88 -17.44 -9.01
C PRO A 56 13.57 -18.11 -7.82
N ALA A 57 14.70 -18.79 -8.06
CA ALA A 57 15.48 -19.44 -6.99
C ALA A 57 16.06 -18.41 -6.01
N GLY A 58 16.44 -17.24 -6.54
CA GLY A 58 16.70 -16.04 -5.78
C GLY A 58 16.50 -14.79 -6.62
N LEU A 59 16.59 -13.65 -5.95
CA LEU A 59 16.49 -12.33 -6.54
C LEU A 59 17.33 -11.37 -5.70
N SER A 60 18.00 -10.42 -6.34
CA SER A 60 18.48 -9.21 -5.69
C SER A 60 18.24 -7.99 -6.56
N GLY A 61 18.06 -6.80 -5.96
CA GLY A 61 17.86 -5.59 -6.75
C GLY A 61 17.76 -4.29 -5.96
N THR A 62 17.78 -3.19 -6.69
CA THR A 62 17.55 -1.83 -6.18
C THR A 62 16.22 -1.31 -6.68
N VAL A 63 15.47 -0.70 -5.76
CA VAL A 63 14.03 -0.50 -5.88
C VAL A 63 13.56 0.75 -5.11
N VAL A 64 13.30 1.90 -5.75
CA VAL A 64 12.82 3.20 -5.18
C VAL A 64 11.31 3.55 -5.30
N GLN A 65 10.54 3.57 -4.22
CA GLN A 65 9.22 4.22 -4.14
C GLN A 65 9.15 5.59 -4.85
N THR A 66 8.20 5.88 -5.76
CA THR A 66 7.80 7.27 -6.08
C THR A 66 6.28 7.45 -5.97
N SER A 67 5.88 8.57 -5.35
CA SER A 67 4.47 8.96 -5.18
C SER A 67 4.30 10.47 -5.40
N ASP A 68 3.76 10.86 -6.56
CA ASP A 68 3.29 12.23 -6.85
C ASP A 68 1.76 12.30 -6.71
N LEU A 69 1.31 12.46 -5.47
CA LEU A 69 -0.10 12.56 -5.13
C LEU A 69 -0.64 14.01 -5.19
N GLY A 70 0.15 14.98 -5.66
CA GLY A 70 -0.30 16.37 -5.82
C GLY A 70 -0.69 17.05 -4.50
N LEU A 71 -0.23 16.51 -3.38
CA LEU A 71 -0.60 17.00 -2.05
C LEU A 71 0.03 18.37 -1.78
N PRO A 72 -0.72 19.33 -1.21
CA PRO A 72 -0.12 20.58 -0.75
C PRO A 72 0.97 20.28 0.28
N ALA A 73 1.99 21.13 0.35
CA ALA A 73 3.11 21.04 1.28
C ALA A 73 2.67 21.38 2.73
N LEU A 74 1.76 20.57 3.27
CA LEU A 74 1.30 20.64 4.64
C LEU A 74 2.45 20.16 5.52
N THR A 75 3.00 21.07 6.32
CA THR A 75 4.07 20.76 7.28
C THR A 75 3.48 19.97 8.45
N LEU A 76 3.24 18.68 8.22
CA LEU A 76 2.81 17.72 9.24
C LEU A 76 3.86 17.64 10.35
N PRO A 77 3.56 18.00 11.61
CA PRO A 77 4.50 17.80 12.70
C PRO A 77 4.67 16.29 12.94
N GLY A 78 5.84 15.75 12.60
CA GLY A 78 6.11 14.30 12.56
C GLY A 78 6.13 13.68 11.15
N MET A 79 5.71 14.41 10.10
CA MET A 79 5.85 14.04 8.68
C MET A 79 6.39 15.26 7.89
N GLY A 80 7.38 15.94 8.46
CA GLY A 80 8.04 17.06 7.80
C GLY A 80 8.91 16.59 6.64
N ALA A 81 8.79 17.25 5.49
CA ALA A 81 9.69 17.04 4.37
C ALA A 81 11.16 17.23 4.81
N GLY A 82 11.97 16.18 4.67
CA GLY A 82 13.44 16.26 4.78
C GLY A 82 14.03 16.36 6.19
N ARG A 83 13.75 15.41 7.10
CA ARG A 83 14.64 15.07 8.23
C ARG A 83 14.77 13.57 8.53
N GLY A 84 15.34 12.83 7.58
CA GLY A 84 16.40 11.86 7.88
C GLY A 84 16.10 10.51 8.57
N SER A 85 14.89 10.20 9.05
CA SER A 85 14.59 8.85 9.60
C SER A 85 13.92 7.94 8.57
N ALA A 86 14.40 6.70 8.48
CA ALA A 86 13.84 5.64 7.62
C ALA A 86 12.61 4.98 8.29
N GLU A 87 11.62 5.80 8.63
CA GLU A 87 10.35 5.35 9.23
C GLU A 87 9.50 4.63 8.18
N LEU A 88 9.22 3.34 8.40
CA LEU A 88 8.39 2.53 7.49
C LEU A 88 6.99 3.13 7.26
N SER A 89 6.48 3.92 8.22
CA SER A 89 5.21 4.65 8.17
C SER A 89 5.23 5.90 7.27
N GLY A 90 6.41 6.45 6.96
CA GLY A 90 6.58 7.64 6.11
C GLY A 90 6.60 7.35 4.60
N THR A 91 6.51 6.08 4.21
CA THR A 91 6.74 5.58 2.84
C THR A 91 5.61 5.90 1.85
N ILE A 92 4.47 6.44 2.32
CA ILE A 92 3.26 6.66 1.50
C ILE A 92 3.47 7.75 0.43
N THR A 93 4.28 8.76 0.71
CA THR A 93 4.46 9.96 -0.16
C THR A 93 5.94 10.24 -0.42
N GLY A 94 6.28 10.84 -1.57
CA GLY A 94 7.65 11.23 -1.90
C GLY A 94 8.44 10.11 -2.58
N THR A 95 9.75 10.03 -2.29
CA THR A 95 10.69 9.13 -2.96
C THR A 95 11.51 8.32 -1.95
N HIS A 96 11.53 6.99 -2.06
CA HIS A 96 12.05 6.08 -1.02
C HIS A 96 12.88 4.94 -1.60
N THR A 97 14.20 4.91 -1.44
CA THR A 97 15.05 3.86 -2.02
C THR A 97 15.09 2.62 -1.16
N TRP A 98 14.83 1.45 -1.75
CA TRP A 98 14.97 0.16 -1.10
C TRP A 98 16.00 -0.72 -1.82
N ARG A 99 16.51 -1.71 -1.10
CA ARG A 99 17.25 -2.85 -1.65
C ARG A 99 16.54 -4.13 -1.21
N VAL A 100 16.36 -5.07 -2.14
CA VAL A 100 15.63 -6.32 -1.90
C VAL A 100 16.54 -7.50 -2.22
N TRP A 101 16.49 -8.53 -1.39
CA TRP A 101 17.09 -9.84 -1.61
C TRP A 101 16.12 -10.95 -1.21
N LEU A 102 16.04 -12.00 -2.00
CA LEU A 102 15.21 -13.19 -1.75
C LEU A 102 16.04 -14.44 -2.09
N ALA A 103 15.94 -15.49 -1.28
CA ALA A 103 16.51 -16.81 -1.57
C ALA A 103 15.57 -17.91 -1.07
N GLY A 104 14.87 -18.57 -2.00
CA GLY A 104 13.85 -19.57 -1.67
C GLY A 104 12.70 -19.02 -0.80
N PRO A 105 11.96 -19.88 -0.08
CA PRO A 105 10.74 -19.49 0.64
C PRO A 105 10.97 -18.86 2.02
N SER A 106 12.19 -18.93 2.56
CA SER A 106 12.46 -18.64 3.98
C SER A 106 13.58 -17.63 4.24
N LYS A 107 14.27 -17.13 3.22
CA LYS A 107 15.27 -16.06 3.35
C LYS A 107 14.85 -14.83 2.55
N ALA A 108 14.76 -13.68 3.21
CA ALA A 108 14.42 -12.40 2.60
C ALA A 108 15.14 -11.27 3.32
N ARG A 109 15.52 -10.21 2.60
CA ARG A 109 15.99 -8.96 3.19
C ARG A 109 15.44 -7.78 2.40
N LEU A 110 14.89 -6.81 3.12
CA LEU A 110 14.47 -5.51 2.59
C LEU A 110 15.19 -4.45 3.41
N ALA A 111 15.91 -3.54 2.76
CA ALA A 111 16.61 -2.42 3.39
C ALA A 111 16.10 -1.10 2.80
N LEU A 112 15.50 -0.23 3.63
CA LEU A 112 15.07 1.13 3.28
C LEU A 112 16.22 2.10 3.51
N LEU A 113 16.70 2.74 2.44
CA LEU A 113 17.75 3.75 2.46
C LEU A 113 17.14 5.17 2.55
N GLY A 114 17.37 5.83 3.68
CA GLY A 114 17.04 7.25 3.90
C GLY A 114 18.29 8.13 3.99
N GLN A 115 18.11 9.45 3.89
CA GLN A 115 19.22 10.42 3.95
C GLN A 115 19.94 10.52 5.32
N GLY A 116 19.38 9.95 6.39
CA GLY A 116 19.95 9.97 7.74
C GLY A 116 19.94 8.62 8.45
N GLY A 117 19.62 7.52 7.74
CA GLY A 117 19.55 6.18 8.32
C GLY A 117 19.06 5.13 7.34
N GLU A 118 19.33 3.88 7.67
CA GLU A 118 18.86 2.66 7.02
C GLU A 118 17.91 1.93 7.97
N SER A 119 16.84 1.33 7.44
CA SER A 119 15.93 0.46 8.20
C SER A 119 15.76 -0.87 7.48
N ASP A 120 16.06 -1.97 8.18
CA ASP A 120 16.08 -3.30 7.61
C ASP A 120 14.97 -4.19 8.16
N ILE A 121 14.41 -5.01 7.30
CA ILE A 121 13.65 -6.21 7.64
C ILE A 121 14.43 -7.40 7.08
N VAL A 122 15.02 -8.22 7.96
CA VAL A 122 15.78 -9.41 7.58
C VAL A 122 15.06 -10.64 8.10
N ARG A 123 14.81 -11.62 7.23
CA ARG A 123 14.32 -12.94 7.58
C ARG A 123 15.37 -13.99 7.22
N ASP A 124 15.71 -14.83 8.19
CA ASP A 124 16.41 -16.09 7.95
C ASP A 124 15.68 -17.24 8.65
N GLY A 125 14.98 -18.07 7.86
CA GLY A 125 14.29 -19.24 8.39
C GLY A 125 13.08 -18.86 9.23
N LYS A 126 13.23 -18.94 10.56
CA LYS A 126 12.21 -18.57 11.56
C LYS A 126 12.47 -17.18 12.13
N ASP A 127 13.72 -16.74 12.13
CA ASP A 127 14.17 -15.50 12.74
C ASP A 127 13.84 -14.33 11.81
N VAL A 128 13.16 -13.32 12.36
CA VAL A 128 12.84 -12.07 11.66
C VAL A 128 13.33 -10.90 12.51
N TRP A 129 14.21 -10.10 11.94
CA TRP A 129 14.76 -8.90 12.53
C TRP A 129 14.18 -7.67 11.85
N VAL A 130 13.69 -6.72 12.63
CA VAL A 130 13.36 -5.36 12.18
C VAL A 130 14.31 -4.41 12.89
N TRP A 131 15.12 -3.67 12.14
CA TRP A 131 16.17 -2.79 12.68
C TRP A 131 16.05 -1.38 12.12
N ALA A 132 16.30 -0.37 12.94
CA ALA A 132 16.40 1.03 12.55
C ALA A 132 17.75 1.60 13.00
N SER A 133 18.57 2.04 12.04
CA SER A 133 19.92 2.54 12.34
C SER A 133 19.90 3.88 13.09
N SER A 134 18.86 4.70 12.88
CA SER A 134 18.74 6.05 13.43
C SER A 134 18.46 6.07 14.93
N SER A 135 17.62 5.16 15.44
CA SER A 135 17.40 4.97 16.88
C SER A 135 18.35 3.96 17.51
N LYS A 136 19.04 3.14 16.69
CA LYS A 136 19.81 1.96 17.12
C LYS A 136 18.92 0.98 17.90
N GLU A 137 17.79 0.63 17.32
CA GLU A 137 16.85 -0.33 17.89
C GLU A 137 16.67 -1.49 16.93
N ALA A 138 16.63 -2.70 17.48
CA ALA A 138 16.27 -3.92 16.77
C ALA A 138 15.14 -4.62 17.52
N THR A 139 14.12 -5.07 16.80
CA THR A 139 13.12 -6.00 17.31
C THR A 139 13.28 -7.34 16.62
N HIS A 140 13.39 -8.39 17.41
CA HIS A 140 13.47 -9.77 16.95
C HIS A 140 12.12 -10.47 17.08
N TYR A 141 11.75 -11.30 16.12
CA TYR A 141 10.51 -12.06 16.11
C TYR A 141 10.77 -13.49 15.61
N LEU A 142 10.03 -14.45 16.16
CA LEU A 142 10.01 -15.84 15.68
C LEU A 142 8.76 -16.11 14.86
N VAL A 143 8.91 -16.56 13.62
CA VAL A 143 7.81 -17.03 12.77
C VAL A 143 7.29 -18.36 13.34
N PRO A 144 5.97 -18.52 13.59
CA PRO A 144 5.47 -19.70 14.27
C PRO A 144 5.53 -20.93 13.37
N GLU A 145 5.79 -22.10 13.95
CA GLU A 145 5.71 -23.37 13.23
C GLU A 145 4.28 -23.64 12.77
N GLY A 146 4.11 -24.10 11.53
CA GLY A 146 2.79 -24.34 10.94
C GLY A 146 2.12 -23.11 10.32
N MET A 147 2.71 -21.92 10.39
CA MET A 147 2.27 -20.79 9.57
C MET A 147 2.59 -21.09 8.09
N ALA A 148 1.57 -21.50 7.34
CA ALA A 148 1.68 -21.75 5.91
C ALA A 148 2.20 -20.50 5.19
N HIS A 149 3.26 -20.67 4.39
CA HIS A 149 3.67 -19.64 3.44
C HIS A 149 2.55 -19.51 2.39
N PRO A 150 1.92 -18.34 2.20
CA PRO A 150 0.97 -18.13 1.11
C PRO A 150 1.76 -18.14 -0.21
N THR A 151 1.97 -19.33 -0.76
CA THR A 151 2.78 -19.58 -1.96
C THR A 151 1.97 -19.46 -3.24
N SER A 152 0.67 -19.17 -3.13
CA SER A 152 -0.23 -18.78 -4.20
C SER A 152 -1.49 -18.10 -3.64
N LEU A 153 -2.30 -17.49 -4.50
CA LEU A 153 -3.66 -17.05 -4.17
C LEU A 153 -4.63 -18.23 -3.90
N GLY A 154 -4.19 -19.49 -4.04
CA GLY A 154 -4.99 -20.70 -3.93
C GLY A 154 -5.35 -21.14 -2.50
N ASP A 155 -4.68 -20.62 -1.47
CA ASP A 155 -4.97 -20.98 -0.07
C ASP A 155 -6.30 -20.37 0.46
N LEU A 156 -7.02 -19.61 -0.37
CA LEU A 156 -8.36 -19.09 -0.09
C LEU A 156 -9.48 -20.15 -0.29
N GLY A 157 -9.36 -21.28 0.39
CA GLY A 157 -10.48 -22.17 0.71
C GLY A 157 -11.18 -22.90 -0.46
N ALA A 158 -10.68 -24.10 -0.76
CA ALA A 158 -11.46 -25.23 -1.29
C ALA A 158 -12.23 -25.03 -2.62
N LEU A 159 -11.50 -24.93 -3.74
CA LEU A 159 -11.83 -25.62 -4.99
C LEU A 159 -10.53 -26.08 -5.68
N PRO A 160 -10.48 -27.23 -6.36
CA PRO A 160 -9.36 -27.61 -7.21
C PRO A 160 -9.41 -26.78 -8.51
N VAL A 161 -9.00 -25.51 -8.42
CA VAL A 161 -8.83 -24.63 -9.58
C VAL A 161 -7.40 -24.71 -10.10
N THR A 162 -7.24 -24.92 -11.40
CA THR A 162 -5.94 -24.71 -12.04
C THR A 162 -5.57 -23.20 -12.00
N PRO A 163 -4.28 -22.82 -12.09
CA PRO A 163 -3.89 -21.41 -12.20
C PRO A 163 -4.56 -20.68 -13.37
N ALA A 164 -4.86 -21.39 -14.47
CA ALA A 164 -5.64 -20.89 -15.58
C ALA A 164 -7.08 -20.54 -15.16
N GLU A 165 -7.83 -21.48 -14.58
CA GLU A 165 -9.20 -21.22 -14.10
C GLU A 165 -9.28 -20.12 -13.03
N ALA A 166 -8.28 -20.04 -12.15
CA ALA A 166 -8.18 -18.97 -11.16
C ALA A 166 -8.00 -17.60 -11.84
N THR A 167 -7.19 -17.54 -12.90
CA THR A 167 -6.95 -16.36 -13.72
C THR A 167 -8.20 -15.95 -14.50
N ASP A 168 -8.87 -16.90 -15.16
CA ASP A 168 -10.09 -16.63 -15.92
C ASP A 168 -11.21 -16.11 -15.02
N LYS A 169 -11.36 -16.67 -13.81
CA LYS A 169 -12.29 -16.16 -12.79
C LYS A 169 -11.92 -14.76 -12.32
N LEU A 170 -10.63 -14.46 -12.12
CA LEU A 170 -10.15 -13.12 -11.77
C LEU A 170 -10.46 -12.09 -12.87
N LEU A 171 -10.17 -12.42 -14.13
CA LEU A 171 -10.45 -11.57 -15.27
C LEU A 171 -11.96 -11.34 -15.45
N ALA A 172 -12.78 -12.39 -15.33
CA ALA A 172 -14.25 -12.27 -15.40
C ALA A 172 -14.86 -11.44 -14.24
N MET A 173 -14.23 -11.44 -13.06
CA MET A 173 -14.63 -10.54 -11.96
C MET A 173 -14.22 -9.08 -12.20
N LEU A 174 -13.16 -8.84 -12.96
CA LEU A 174 -12.64 -7.51 -13.26
C LEU A 174 -13.36 -6.84 -14.44
N ASP A 175 -13.67 -7.60 -15.49
CA ASP A 175 -14.21 -7.11 -16.76
C ASP A 175 -15.38 -6.11 -16.64
N PRO A 176 -16.38 -6.30 -15.74
CA PRO A 176 -17.47 -5.32 -15.59
C PRO A 176 -17.05 -3.90 -15.17
N SER A 177 -15.81 -3.74 -14.67
CA SER A 177 -15.28 -2.47 -14.16
C SER A 177 -13.93 -2.07 -14.74
N THR A 178 -13.19 -3.02 -15.32
CA THR A 178 -11.78 -2.87 -15.68
C THR A 178 -11.52 -3.62 -16.97
N GLU A 179 -11.00 -2.93 -17.98
CA GLU A 179 -10.43 -3.56 -19.16
C GLU A 179 -9.02 -4.03 -18.84
N VAL A 180 -8.65 -5.26 -19.21
CA VAL A 180 -7.32 -5.83 -18.97
C VAL A 180 -6.71 -6.22 -20.31
N THR A 181 -5.54 -5.64 -20.64
CA THR A 181 -4.87 -5.81 -21.94
C THR A 181 -3.37 -6.04 -21.77
N VAL A 182 -2.72 -6.61 -22.79
CA VAL A 182 -1.27 -6.63 -22.94
C VAL A 182 -0.95 -5.94 -24.28
N PRO A 183 -1.00 -4.59 -24.35
CA PRO A 183 -0.90 -3.85 -25.61
C PRO A 183 0.50 -3.87 -26.22
N GLY A 184 1.52 -4.34 -25.49
CA GLY A 184 2.90 -4.38 -25.97
C GLY A 184 3.90 -4.68 -24.87
N THR A 185 5.12 -4.21 -25.08
CA THR A 185 6.30 -4.51 -24.29
C THR A 185 6.97 -3.23 -23.81
N THR A 186 7.97 -3.35 -22.94
CA THR A 186 8.78 -2.25 -22.42
C THR A 186 10.14 -2.80 -21.98
N THR A 187 11.08 -1.91 -21.65
CA THR A 187 12.30 -2.27 -20.90
C THR A 187 12.23 -1.77 -19.46
N VAL A 188 12.65 -2.58 -18.49
CA VAL A 188 12.78 -2.24 -17.05
C VAL A 188 14.07 -2.85 -16.51
N ALA A 189 14.87 -2.09 -15.75
CA ALA A 189 16.20 -2.54 -15.28
C ALA A 189 17.12 -3.15 -16.36
N GLY A 190 17.02 -2.68 -17.62
CA GLY A 190 17.76 -3.23 -18.76
C GLY A 190 17.21 -4.55 -19.31
N ARG A 191 16.08 -5.04 -18.81
CA ARG A 191 15.44 -6.30 -19.20
C ARG A 191 14.15 -6.06 -19.99
N ALA A 192 13.92 -6.88 -21.00
CA ALA A 192 12.68 -6.86 -21.77
C ALA A 192 11.51 -7.35 -20.91
N ALA A 193 10.36 -6.71 -21.04
CA ALA A 193 9.16 -7.03 -20.25
C ALA A 193 7.87 -6.90 -21.08
N TYR A 194 6.89 -7.74 -20.77
CA TYR A 194 5.50 -7.56 -21.19
C TYR A 194 4.84 -6.50 -20.32
N GLN A 195 3.97 -5.66 -20.90
CA GLN A 195 3.21 -4.67 -20.14
C GLN A 195 1.74 -5.07 -20.06
N LEU A 196 1.28 -5.53 -18.90
CA LEU A 196 -0.13 -5.68 -18.57
C LEU A 196 -0.70 -4.30 -18.21
N VAL A 197 -1.86 -3.93 -18.76
CA VAL A 197 -2.53 -2.66 -18.49
C VAL A 197 -3.96 -2.91 -18.04
N LEU A 198 -4.32 -2.36 -16.88
CA LEU A 198 -5.66 -2.36 -16.30
C LEU A 198 -6.24 -0.96 -16.45
N THR A 199 -7.28 -0.80 -17.27
CA THR A 199 -7.92 0.49 -17.56
C THR A 199 -9.31 0.53 -16.92
N PRO A 200 -9.59 1.49 -16.01
CA PRO A 200 -10.93 1.69 -15.46
C PRO A 200 -11.97 1.95 -16.56
N ARG A 201 -13.09 1.23 -16.55
CA ARG A 201 -14.24 1.51 -17.42
C ARG A 201 -15.09 2.70 -16.94
N ALA A 202 -14.91 3.13 -15.68
CA ALA A 202 -15.59 4.28 -15.11
C ALA A 202 -14.92 5.59 -15.55
N THR A 203 -15.60 6.36 -16.40
CA THR A 203 -15.11 7.63 -16.96
C THR A 203 -14.84 8.71 -15.91
N GLU A 204 -15.47 8.61 -14.74
CA GLU A 204 -15.25 9.51 -13.61
C GLU A 204 -14.04 9.14 -12.74
N SER A 205 -13.24 8.13 -13.10
CA SER A 205 -12.06 7.78 -12.29
C SER A 205 -10.93 8.81 -12.46
N LEU A 206 -10.24 9.10 -11.35
CA LEU A 206 -8.98 9.85 -11.35
C LEU A 206 -7.77 8.96 -11.72
N VAL A 207 -7.96 7.63 -11.75
CA VAL A 207 -6.98 6.67 -12.27
C VAL A 207 -7.24 6.47 -13.76
N ALA A 208 -6.24 6.75 -14.61
CA ALA A 208 -6.33 6.51 -16.04
C ALA A 208 -6.01 5.05 -16.41
N SER A 209 -5.03 4.45 -15.73
CA SER A 209 -4.69 3.03 -15.85
C SER A 209 -3.72 2.60 -14.75
N VAL A 210 -3.66 1.30 -14.45
CA VAL A 210 -2.55 0.68 -13.72
C VAL A 210 -1.75 -0.16 -14.72
N ARG A 211 -0.42 0.03 -14.75
CA ARG A 211 0.49 -0.68 -15.66
C ARG A 211 1.41 -1.57 -14.86
N LEU A 212 1.52 -2.84 -15.24
CA LEU A 212 2.41 -3.83 -14.64
C LEU A 212 3.36 -4.36 -15.73
N ALA A 213 4.65 -4.06 -15.60
CA ALA A 213 5.71 -4.66 -16.41
C ALA A 213 6.15 -5.99 -15.77
N VAL A 214 6.21 -7.05 -16.57
CA VAL A 214 6.56 -8.43 -16.18
C VAL A 214 7.74 -8.91 -17.01
N ASP A 215 8.79 -9.41 -16.38
CA ASP A 215 10.00 -9.88 -17.07
C ASP A 215 9.72 -10.90 -18.17
N ALA A 216 10.30 -10.69 -19.35
CA ALA A 216 10.08 -11.54 -20.52
C ALA A 216 10.60 -12.97 -20.34
N GLU A 217 11.61 -13.20 -19.49
CA GLU A 217 12.23 -14.50 -19.25
C GLU A 217 11.65 -15.14 -17.99
N THR A 218 11.90 -14.54 -16.81
CA THR A 218 11.61 -15.08 -15.48
C THR A 218 10.16 -14.92 -15.04
N LYS A 219 9.38 -14.09 -15.75
CA LYS A 219 7.96 -13.77 -15.46
C LYS A 219 7.75 -13.10 -14.09
N VAL A 220 8.81 -12.54 -13.50
CA VAL A 220 8.73 -11.78 -12.25
C VAL A 220 8.24 -10.34 -12.54
N PRO A 221 7.29 -9.79 -11.75
CA PRO A 221 6.94 -8.37 -11.77
C PRO A 221 8.18 -7.47 -11.64
N LEU A 222 8.39 -6.58 -12.61
CA LEU A 222 9.49 -5.63 -12.61
C LEU A 222 9.06 -4.21 -12.26
N ARG A 223 7.86 -3.77 -12.66
CA ARG A 223 7.36 -2.41 -12.35
C ARG A 223 5.86 -2.33 -12.28
N VAL A 224 5.32 -1.63 -11.30
CA VAL A 224 3.93 -1.14 -11.25
C VAL A 224 3.92 0.38 -11.36
N GLN A 225 2.98 0.92 -12.14
CA GLN A 225 2.72 2.34 -12.22
C GLN A 225 1.20 2.61 -12.16
N VAL A 226 0.79 3.67 -11.46
CA VAL A 226 -0.59 4.16 -11.44
C VAL A 226 -0.64 5.48 -12.21
N MET A 227 -1.26 5.47 -13.39
CA MET A 227 -1.46 6.66 -14.22
C MET A 227 -2.66 7.46 -13.71
N SER A 228 -2.55 8.79 -13.73
CA SER A 228 -3.65 9.70 -13.42
C SER A 228 -4.34 10.20 -14.68
N THR A 229 -5.59 10.65 -14.55
CA THR A 229 -6.26 11.47 -15.57
C THR A 229 -5.88 12.96 -15.50
N ARG A 230 -5.17 13.40 -14.45
CA ARG A 230 -4.79 14.81 -14.20
C ARG A 230 -3.37 15.18 -14.63
N ILE A 231 -2.43 14.25 -14.63
CA ILE A 231 -1.01 14.49 -14.98
C ILE A 231 -0.49 13.43 -15.97
N PRO A 232 0.49 13.76 -16.84
CA PRO A 232 1.02 12.84 -17.83
C PRO A 232 2.04 11.82 -17.26
N THR A 233 2.56 12.07 -16.05
CA THR A 233 3.49 11.20 -15.33
C THR A 233 2.75 10.21 -14.42
N PRO A 234 3.41 9.14 -13.94
CA PRO A 234 2.86 8.27 -12.91
C PRO A 234 2.57 9.06 -11.63
N ALA A 235 1.38 8.87 -11.06
CA ALA A 235 1.05 9.36 -9.72
C ALA A 235 1.67 8.48 -8.62
N ILE A 236 1.88 7.20 -8.94
CA ILE A 236 2.69 6.25 -8.16
C ILE A 236 3.50 5.42 -9.17
N GLU A 237 4.80 5.25 -8.96
CA GLU A 237 5.63 4.28 -9.68
C GLU A 237 6.54 3.50 -8.72
N VAL A 238 6.63 2.19 -8.99
CA VAL A 238 7.28 1.20 -8.14
C VAL A 238 7.90 0.10 -9.04
N GLY A 239 9.17 0.19 -9.49
CA GLY A 239 9.79 -0.90 -10.26
C GLY A 239 11.29 -0.85 -10.60
N PHE A 240 11.99 -1.99 -10.58
CA PHE A 240 13.45 -2.13 -10.51
C PHE A 240 14.26 -1.24 -11.48
N THR A 241 15.41 -0.72 -11.00
CA THR A 241 16.46 -0.07 -11.79
C THR A 241 17.66 -0.97 -11.99
N ALA A 242 17.89 -1.89 -11.06
CA ALA A 242 18.82 -3.00 -11.19
C ALA A 242 18.17 -4.24 -10.58
N VAL A 243 18.21 -5.37 -11.30
CA VAL A 243 17.71 -6.66 -10.82
C VAL A 243 18.63 -7.78 -11.31
N ASP A 244 18.90 -8.73 -10.44
CA ASP A 244 19.63 -9.95 -10.71
C ASP A 244 18.82 -11.14 -10.16
N PHE A 245 18.79 -12.26 -10.89
CA PHE A 245 18.01 -13.46 -10.56
C PHE A 245 18.88 -14.63 -10.08
N GLY A 246 20.16 -14.37 -9.77
CA GLY A 246 21.00 -15.30 -9.03
C GLY A 246 20.52 -15.46 -7.59
N VAL A 247 20.96 -16.55 -6.95
CA VAL A 247 20.72 -16.77 -5.52
C VAL A 247 21.71 -15.92 -4.72
N PRO A 248 21.27 -14.95 -3.89
CA PRO A 248 22.18 -14.17 -3.05
C PRO A 248 22.92 -15.05 -2.04
N ASP A 249 24.15 -14.67 -1.69
CA ASP A 249 24.94 -15.40 -0.69
C ASP A 249 24.20 -15.45 0.65
N ALA A 250 24.32 -16.57 1.38
CA ALA A 250 23.64 -16.79 2.64
C ALA A 250 23.96 -15.72 3.71
N GLN A 251 25.17 -15.14 3.70
CA GLN A 251 25.56 -14.04 4.59
C GLN A 251 24.74 -12.76 4.38
N THR A 252 24.08 -12.58 3.24
CA THR A 252 23.17 -11.45 2.98
C THR A 252 22.02 -11.40 3.99
N PHE A 253 21.59 -12.57 4.47
CA PHE A 253 20.45 -12.79 5.36
C PHE A 253 20.85 -13.00 6.82
N ALA A 254 22.15 -13.21 7.10
CA ALA A 254 22.66 -13.28 8.45
C ALA A 254 22.66 -11.86 9.07
N PHE A 255 21.76 -11.63 10.04
CA PHE A 255 21.69 -10.37 10.77
C PHE A 255 22.28 -10.51 12.17
N THR A 256 23.15 -9.58 12.54
CA THR A 256 23.65 -9.40 13.90
C THR A 256 23.48 -7.92 14.25
N PRO A 257 22.72 -7.57 15.31
CA PRO A 257 22.53 -6.18 15.73
C PRO A 257 23.87 -5.44 15.90
N PRO A 258 24.07 -4.28 15.26
CA PRO A 258 25.31 -3.51 15.39
C PRO A 258 25.59 -3.10 16.84
N ALA A 259 26.87 -2.86 17.18
CA ALA A 259 27.28 -2.52 18.54
C ALA A 259 26.54 -1.26 19.08
N GLY A 260 25.96 -1.40 20.27
CA GLY A 260 25.14 -0.35 20.89
C GLY A 260 23.69 -0.28 20.38
N THR A 261 23.21 -1.34 19.70
CA THR A 261 21.79 -1.51 19.38
C THR A 261 21.02 -2.06 20.57
N THR A 262 19.91 -1.41 20.94
CA THR A 262 18.94 -1.94 21.91
C THR A 262 18.11 -3.02 21.25
N VAL A 263 18.14 -4.25 21.77
CA VAL A 263 17.36 -5.38 21.23
C VAL A 263 16.12 -5.60 22.08
N THR A 264 14.97 -5.74 21.42
CA THR A 264 13.68 -6.13 22.03
C THR A 264 13.21 -7.44 21.39
N GLU A 265 12.74 -8.39 22.20
CA GLU A 265 12.02 -9.56 21.68
C GLU A 265 10.55 -9.18 21.49
N GLY A 266 10.09 -9.19 20.24
CA GLY A 266 8.73 -8.91 19.85
C GLY A 266 7.85 -10.16 19.95
N GLN A 267 6.68 -10.03 20.57
CA GLN A 267 5.67 -11.08 20.48
C GLN A 267 5.14 -11.16 19.05
N THR A 268 5.14 -12.36 18.47
CA THR A 268 4.70 -12.56 17.10
C THR A 268 3.18 -12.29 17.00
N PRO A 269 2.70 -11.36 16.15
CA PRO A 269 1.26 -11.04 16.03
C PRO A 269 0.37 -12.16 15.46
N LEU A 270 0.92 -13.37 15.40
CA LEU A 270 0.52 -14.47 14.52
C LEU A 270 0.27 -15.77 15.32
N THR A 271 0.66 -15.82 16.60
CA THR A 271 0.24 -16.88 17.53
C THR A 271 -1.15 -16.54 18.04
N GLY A 272 -2.17 -17.10 17.38
CA GLY A 272 -3.57 -16.84 17.71
C GLY A 272 -3.99 -17.42 19.07
N GLU A 273 -3.98 -16.60 20.11
CA GLU A 273 -5.04 -16.70 21.10
C GLU A 273 -6.37 -16.37 20.42
N LYS A 274 -7.32 -17.29 20.55
CA LYS A 274 -8.61 -17.27 19.84
C LYS A 274 -9.35 -15.95 20.13
N PRO A 275 -9.54 -15.05 19.14
CA PRO A 275 -10.23 -13.79 19.39
C PRO A 275 -11.67 -14.07 19.83
N ALA A 276 -12.05 -13.57 21.00
CA ALA A 276 -13.43 -13.61 21.46
C ALA A 276 -14.28 -12.64 20.63
N ASP A 277 -14.95 -13.17 19.59
CA ASP A 277 -16.02 -12.56 18.78
C ASP A 277 -15.91 -11.04 18.53
N LYS A 278 -14.71 -10.58 18.15
CA LYS A 278 -14.48 -9.22 17.65
C LYS A 278 -13.78 -9.29 16.29
N GLY A 279 -14.31 -8.51 15.35
CA GLY A 279 -14.04 -8.67 13.92
C GLY A 279 -12.58 -8.41 13.52
N VAL A 280 -12.18 -9.03 12.41
CA VAL A 280 -10.89 -8.89 11.73
C VAL A 280 -10.61 -7.46 11.26
N ASN A 281 -10.13 -6.61 12.17
CA ASN A 281 -9.75 -5.22 11.93
C ASN A 281 -8.36 -4.87 12.52
N SER A 282 -7.48 -5.85 12.72
CA SER A 282 -6.07 -5.62 13.07
C SER A 282 -5.17 -6.47 12.17
N MET A 283 -4.82 -5.89 11.03
CA MET A 283 -3.76 -6.40 10.15
C MET A 283 -3.10 -5.24 9.39
N VAL A 284 -2.63 -4.25 10.16
CA VAL A 284 -1.64 -3.26 9.70
C VAL A 284 -0.38 -3.50 10.53
N PRO A 285 0.76 -3.90 9.91
CA PRO A 285 2.02 -4.04 10.64
C PRO A 285 2.46 -2.66 11.15
N GLY A 286 2.38 -2.43 12.47
CA GLY A 286 2.74 -1.15 13.09
C GLY A 286 2.17 -0.87 14.48
N GLU A 287 1.14 -1.58 14.95
CA GLU A 287 0.65 -1.43 16.32
C GLU A 287 1.51 -2.19 17.33
N LEU A 288 2.46 -1.48 17.95
CA LEU A 288 3.03 -1.87 19.24
C LEU A 288 1.95 -1.79 20.34
N PRO A 289 1.99 -2.66 21.37
CA PRO A 289 0.98 -2.67 22.44
C PRO A 289 1.13 -1.46 23.38
N GLY A 290 0.47 -0.35 23.02
CA GLY A 290 0.32 0.85 23.83
C GLY A 290 -0.96 1.58 23.45
N LYS A 291 -1.66 2.19 24.43
CA LYS A 291 -2.96 2.85 24.22
C LYS A 291 -2.91 3.85 23.04
N THR A 292 -3.61 3.55 21.96
CA THR A 292 -3.67 4.38 20.76
C THR A 292 -4.49 5.65 20.97
N THR A 293 -3.88 6.70 21.53
CA THR A 293 -4.44 8.07 21.55
C THR A 293 -4.17 8.83 20.24
N GLY A 294 -4.09 8.10 19.12
CA GLY A 294 -3.85 8.66 17.79
C GLY A 294 -5.12 9.27 17.14
N PRO A 295 -4.96 10.22 16.19
CA PRO A 295 -6.08 10.86 15.49
C PRO A 295 -7.03 9.90 14.75
N GLY A 296 -6.61 8.69 14.41
CA GLY A 296 -7.43 7.69 13.70
C GLY A 296 -8.29 6.75 14.56
N ALA A 297 -8.09 6.68 15.88
CA ALA A 297 -8.65 5.60 16.72
C ALA A 297 -10.19 5.47 16.69
N GLY A 298 -10.92 6.57 16.44
CA GLY A 298 -12.38 6.57 16.34
C GLY A 298 -12.96 6.01 15.04
N LEU A 299 -12.15 5.79 13.98
CA LEU A 299 -12.63 5.23 12.71
C LEU A 299 -12.64 3.69 12.69
N ALA A 300 -11.86 3.03 13.55
CA ALA A 300 -11.67 1.57 13.53
C ALA A 300 -12.94 0.75 13.84
N SER A 301 -13.93 1.37 14.50
CA SER A 301 -15.21 0.75 14.89
C SER A 301 -16.39 1.11 13.97
N ALA A 302 -16.22 2.06 13.05
CA ALA A 302 -17.30 2.57 12.21
C ALA A 302 -17.54 1.67 10.99
N LYS A 303 -18.80 1.29 10.73
CA LYS A 303 -19.17 0.54 9.52
C LYS A 303 -19.11 1.45 8.29
N PRO A 304 -18.23 1.21 7.29
CA PRO A 304 -18.18 2.04 6.09
C PRO A 304 -19.42 1.83 5.22
N LYS A 305 -20.02 2.92 4.76
CA LYS A 305 -21.04 2.95 3.70
C LYS A 305 -20.32 3.10 2.36
N LEU A 306 -20.72 2.32 1.37
CA LEU A 306 -20.16 2.37 0.02
C LEU A 306 -21.21 2.91 -0.94
N VAL A 307 -20.82 3.85 -1.81
CA VAL A 307 -21.68 4.43 -2.84
C VAL A 307 -20.96 4.31 -4.18
N GLY A 308 -21.65 3.91 -5.25
CA GLY A 308 -21.02 3.60 -6.54
C GLY A 308 -20.44 2.18 -6.60
N THR A 309 -19.70 1.89 -7.68
CA THR A 309 -19.14 0.57 -7.97
C THR A 309 -17.79 0.65 -8.67
N GLY A 310 -16.94 -0.38 -8.52
CA GLY A 310 -15.62 -0.43 -9.14
C GLY A 310 -14.76 0.80 -8.79
N TRP A 311 -14.07 1.33 -9.79
CA TRP A 311 -13.24 2.54 -9.68
C TRP A 311 -14.01 3.82 -9.32
N ALA A 312 -15.34 3.82 -9.48
CA ALA A 312 -16.22 4.92 -9.07
C ALA A 312 -16.74 4.81 -7.63
N THR A 313 -16.23 3.86 -6.84
CA THR A 313 -16.69 3.66 -5.45
C THR A 313 -16.19 4.78 -4.54
N VAL A 314 -17.12 5.44 -3.85
CA VAL A 314 -16.87 6.33 -2.71
C VAL A 314 -17.10 5.56 -1.43
N VAL A 315 -16.12 5.59 -0.53
CA VAL A 315 -16.21 5.06 0.84
C VAL A 315 -16.57 6.20 1.76
N ILE A 316 -17.62 6.03 2.56
CA ILE A 316 -18.08 7.01 3.57
C ILE A 316 -18.00 6.36 4.95
N VAL A 317 -17.26 6.98 5.86
CA VAL A 317 -17.13 6.58 7.25
C VAL A 317 -17.67 7.71 8.12
N LYS A 318 -18.49 7.41 9.13
CA LYS A 318 -18.87 8.40 10.16
C LYS A 318 -18.12 8.07 11.43
N GLY A 319 -17.25 8.97 11.90
CA GLY A 319 -16.64 8.83 13.21
C GLY A 319 -17.67 9.07 14.32
N GLU A 320 -17.47 8.44 15.47
CA GLU A 320 -18.11 8.97 16.69
C GLU A 320 -17.53 10.35 16.99
N PRO A 321 -18.34 11.34 17.43
CA PRO A 321 -17.83 12.65 17.79
C PRO A 321 -16.77 12.51 18.87
N ARG A 322 -15.56 13.02 18.62
CA ARG A 322 -14.61 13.28 19.71
C ARG A 322 -15.20 14.39 20.58
N THR A 323 -15.85 14.00 21.68
CA THR A 323 -16.07 14.92 22.80
C THR A 323 -14.68 15.33 23.30
N THR A 324 -14.26 16.56 23.00
CA THR A 324 -12.95 17.10 23.38
C THR A 324 -12.78 17.30 24.89
N SER A 325 -13.84 17.05 25.66
CA SER A 325 -13.79 16.84 27.11
C SER A 325 -13.15 15.49 27.45
N ALA A 326 -11.81 15.45 27.42
CA ALA A 326 -11.12 14.70 28.47
C ALA A 326 -11.57 15.28 29.82
N PRO A 327 -11.78 14.47 30.88
CA PRO A 327 -12.04 15.01 32.20
C PRO A 327 -10.91 15.95 32.59
N GLU A 328 -11.25 17.15 33.08
CA GLU A 328 -10.25 18.03 33.68
C GLU A 328 -9.61 17.29 34.86
N ASP A 329 -8.31 16.99 34.75
CA ASP A 329 -7.52 16.67 35.92
C ASP A 329 -7.38 17.98 36.73
N PRO A 330 -7.96 18.09 37.93
CA PRO A 330 -8.10 19.37 38.64
C PRO A 330 -6.76 19.88 39.24
N THR A 331 -5.63 19.30 38.82
CA THR A 331 -4.29 19.58 39.34
C THR A 331 -3.48 20.59 38.50
N THR A 332 -3.98 21.05 37.34
CA THR A 332 -3.29 22.08 36.55
C THR A 332 -3.95 23.46 36.68
N GLY A 333 -3.20 24.43 37.24
CA GLY A 333 -3.67 25.78 37.51
C GLY A 333 -4.01 26.64 36.27
N PRO A 334 -4.74 27.76 36.47
CA PRO A 334 -5.28 28.57 35.39
C PRO A 334 -4.17 29.32 34.63
N GLY A 335 -4.06 29.08 33.31
CA GLY A 335 -3.14 29.87 32.47
C GLY A 335 -2.49 29.18 31.26
N LYS A 336 -2.89 27.96 30.88
CA LYS A 336 -2.41 27.32 29.65
C LYS A 336 -3.54 27.17 28.64
N SER A 337 -3.63 28.13 27.71
CA SER A 337 -4.46 28.02 26.52
C SER A 337 -4.17 26.71 25.80
N ALA A 338 -5.19 25.88 25.58
CA ALA A 338 -5.05 24.68 24.77
C ALA A 338 -4.54 25.08 23.39
N ARG A 339 -3.33 24.65 23.03
CA ARG A 339 -2.87 24.79 21.64
C ARG A 339 -3.83 23.97 20.77
N PRO A 340 -4.37 24.52 19.67
CA PRO A 340 -5.11 23.70 18.72
C PRO A 340 -4.19 22.56 18.28
N ASP A 341 -4.73 21.35 18.26
CA ASP A 341 -4.00 20.18 17.84
C ASP A 341 -3.53 20.36 16.39
N ALA A 342 -2.34 19.82 16.08
CA ALA A 342 -1.71 19.97 14.77
C ALA A 342 -2.58 19.41 13.62
N VAL A 343 -3.51 18.51 13.93
CA VAL A 343 -4.46 17.95 12.97
C VAL A 343 -5.56 18.97 12.68
N SER A 344 -6.23 19.54 13.69
CA SER A 344 -7.22 20.61 13.46
C SER A 344 -6.66 21.82 12.72
N SER A 345 -5.41 22.24 13.00
CA SER A 345 -4.79 23.37 12.30
C SER A 345 -4.41 23.05 10.84
N MET A 346 -4.07 21.80 10.53
CA MET A 346 -3.91 21.29 9.16
C MET A 346 -5.26 21.21 8.42
N LEU A 347 -6.29 20.64 9.06
CA LEU A 347 -7.65 20.53 8.50
C LEU A 347 -8.24 21.92 8.18
N ALA A 348 -7.93 22.95 8.98
CA ALA A 348 -8.35 24.32 8.74
C ALA A 348 -7.72 24.97 7.49
N GLN A 349 -6.57 24.46 7.00
CA GLN A 349 -5.90 24.93 5.78
C GLN A 349 -6.49 24.33 4.50
N LEU A 350 -7.24 23.21 4.60
CA LEU A 350 -7.91 22.62 3.45
C LEU A 350 -9.00 23.56 2.90
N PRO A 351 -9.22 23.63 1.58
CA PRO A 351 -10.32 24.39 1.01
C PRO A 351 -11.67 24.06 1.65
N ALA A 352 -12.41 25.10 2.03
CA ALA A 352 -13.78 24.97 2.50
C ALA A 352 -14.71 24.66 1.32
N THR A 353 -15.70 23.80 1.55
CA THR A 353 -16.67 23.36 0.55
C THR A 353 -18.06 23.21 1.17
N SER A 354 -19.11 23.33 0.36
CA SER A 354 -20.49 23.19 0.78
C SER A 354 -21.37 22.66 -0.34
N GLY A 355 -22.52 22.08 0.03
CA GLY A 355 -23.50 21.58 -0.92
C GLY A 355 -24.74 21.04 -0.21
N THR A 356 -25.58 20.31 -0.94
CA THR A 356 -26.80 19.66 -0.42
C THR A 356 -26.52 18.63 0.68
N TRP A 357 -25.27 18.15 0.77
CA TRP A 357 -24.80 17.23 1.80
C TRP A 357 -24.38 17.91 3.12
N GLY A 358 -24.25 19.23 3.15
CA GLY A 358 -23.72 20.00 4.29
C GLY A 358 -22.52 20.86 3.94
N THR A 359 -21.69 21.15 4.93
CA THR A 359 -20.44 21.91 4.83
C THR A 359 -19.25 21.05 5.26
N GLY A 360 -18.05 21.42 4.84
CA GLY A 360 -16.82 20.75 5.25
C GLY A 360 -15.56 21.23 4.53
N ARG A 361 -14.58 20.33 4.46
CA ARG A 361 -13.25 20.53 3.90
C ARG A 361 -12.95 19.47 2.84
N VAL A 362 -12.32 19.86 1.74
CA VAL A 362 -11.93 18.95 0.66
C VAL A 362 -10.40 18.89 0.52
N LEU A 363 -9.89 17.68 0.29
CA LEU A 363 -8.51 17.41 -0.12
C LEU A 363 -8.56 16.69 -1.46
N GLU A 364 -8.15 17.37 -2.52
CA GLU A 364 -7.93 16.75 -3.84
C GLU A 364 -6.46 16.35 -3.97
N GLY A 365 -6.23 15.14 -4.48
CA GLY A 365 -4.92 14.67 -4.91
C GLY A 365 -4.95 14.16 -6.35
N THR A 366 -3.79 13.74 -6.85
CA THR A 366 -3.60 13.35 -8.24
C THR A 366 -4.50 12.18 -8.69
N ILE A 367 -4.75 11.19 -7.83
CA ILE A 367 -5.55 9.99 -8.11
C ILE A 367 -6.69 9.76 -7.12
N PHE A 368 -6.94 10.70 -6.21
CA PHE A 368 -7.97 10.56 -5.19
C PHE A 368 -8.59 11.91 -4.81
N THR A 369 -9.74 11.86 -4.14
CA THR A 369 -10.28 12.99 -3.41
C THR A 369 -10.83 12.50 -2.08
N ALA A 370 -10.73 13.34 -1.05
CA ALA A 370 -11.29 13.12 0.27
C ALA A 370 -12.06 14.37 0.73
N VAL A 371 -13.17 14.15 1.42
CA VAL A 371 -14.01 15.22 2.00
C VAL A 371 -14.27 14.89 3.46
N LEU A 372 -13.94 15.83 4.35
CA LEU A 372 -14.33 15.81 5.76
C LEU A 372 -15.50 16.76 5.93
N ALA A 373 -16.69 16.22 6.22
CA ALA A 373 -17.88 17.00 6.56
C ALA A 373 -17.84 17.45 8.03
N ASP A 374 -18.40 18.61 8.30
CA ASP A 374 -18.45 19.19 9.66
C ASP A 374 -19.32 18.35 10.63
N ASP A 375 -20.14 17.41 10.12
CA ASP A 375 -20.94 16.46 10.91
C ASP A 375 -20.21 15.15 11.26
N GLY A 376 -18.90 15.07 10.98
CA GLY A 376 -18.05 13.93 11.30
C GLY A 376 -18.07 12.80 10.26
N ARG A 377 -18.74 12.98 9.10
CA ARG A 377 -18.56 12.08 7.94
C ARG A 377 -17.25 12.37 7.21
N VAL A 378 -16.51 11.32 6.88
CA VAL A 378 -15.37 11.33 5.96
C VAL A 378 -15.75 10.54 4.73
N ALA A 379 -15.69 11.14 3.56
CA ALA A 379 -15.78 10.45 2.27
C ALA A 379 -14.39 10.39 1.61
N PHE A 380 -14.04 9.28 0.96
CA PHE A 380 -12.87 9.20 0.09
C PHE A 380 -13.17 8.33 -1.15
N GLY A 381 -12.50 8.62 -2.26
CA GLY A 381 -12.59 7.79 -3.48
C GLY A 381 -11.59 8.21 -4.55
N ALA A 382 -11.41 7.35 -5.56
CA ALA A 382 -10.58 7.61 -6.74
C ALA A 382 -11.37 8.37 -7.84
N VAL A 383 -12.12 9.40 -7.46
CA VAL A 383 -13.06 10.16 -8.29
C VAL A 383 -13.04 11.67 -7.93
N PRO A 384 -13.47 12.58 -8.82
CA PRO A 384 -13.59 14.01 -8.52
C PRO A 384 -14.49 14.33 -7.32
N ALA A 385 -14.26 15.52 -6.73
CA ALA A 385 -14.98 16.00 -5.55
C ALA A 385 -16.52 15.95 -5.70
N ASP A 386 -17.07 16.30 -6.87
CA ASP A 386 -18.51 16.26 -7.15
C ASP A 386 -19.14 14.87 -6.94
N ARG A 387 -18.39 13.79 -7.20
CA ARG A 387 -18.86 12.42 -6.94
C ARG A 387 -18.90 12.12 -5.45
N LEU A 388 -17.97 12.66 -4.65
CA LEU A 388 -18.02 12.58 -3.19
C LEU A 388 -19.17 13.41 -2.63
N TYR A 389 -19.41 14.61 -3.16
CA TYR A 389 -20.54 15.46 -2.75
C TYR A 389 -21.89 14.80 -3.03
N ALA A 390 -22.07 14.22 -4.22
CA ALA A 390 -23.26 13.45 -4.57
C ALA A 390 -23.41 12.19 -3.70
N ALA A 391 -22.31 11.48 -3.42
CA ALA A 391 -22.32 10.31 -2.56
C ALA A 391 -22.69 10.66 -1.12
N LEU A 392 -22.12 11.71 -0.55
CA LEU A 392 -22.46 12.24 0.78
C LEU A 392 -23.94 12.67 0.83
N ALA A 393 -24.45 13.35 -0.21
CA ALA A 393 -25.86 13.77 -0.27
C ALA A 393 -26.81 12.56 -0.27
N SER A 394 -26.51 11.53 -1.08
CA SER A 394 -27.25 10.25 -1.09
C SER A 394 -27.08 9.41 0.18
N ALA A 395 -26.12 9.78 1.04
CA ALA A 395 -25.81 9.05 2.25
C ALA A 395 -26.48 9.61 3.51
N SER A 396 -27.05 10.82 3.43
CA SER A 396 -27.72 11.59 4.49
C SER A 396 -28.97 10.91 5.04
#